data_AF-A0AAD4VZZ5-F1
#
_entry.id   AF-A0AAD4VZZ5-F1
#
_cell.length_a   1.000
_cell.length_b   1.000
_cell.length_c   1.000
_cell.angle_alpha   90.00
_cell.angle_beta   90.00
_cell.angle_gamma   90.00
#
_symmetry.space_group_name_H-M   'P 1'
#
loop_
_entity.id
_entity.type
_entity.pdbx_description
1 polymer ?
#
loop_
_entity_poly.entity_id
_entity_poly.type
_entity_poly.pdbx_seq_one_letter_code
_entity_poly.pdbx_strand_id
1 'polypeptide(L)'
;MMLRIKRVPTVVSNYQKDEAEEGARRVGGCGRNCLNQCCIPGAKLPLYAFKKLNKIDGDKELPGSEKRGPPVDFLDSLLLGEWEDRMQRGLFRYDVTACETKVIPGQFGFIAQLNEGRHLKKRPTEFRVDKVLQPFDGNKFNFTKVGQEEVLFQFEASEDGEVQFIPSAPIEPENSPSVVAINVSPIEYGHVLLIPRILEHLPQRIDRESFLLALHMAAEAGNPYFRLGYNSLGAFATINHLHFQAYYLAVTFPIEKAPTKKITVSGAGVKVSELLNYPVRGLVFEGGNTLQDLSNTVSDACICLQENNIPYNVLISDCGKRIFLLPQCYAEKQALGEVRAELLDTQVNPAVWEISGHMVLKRKKDYEEASDENAWKLLAEVSLSEERFQEVNALIFEAIASDDNGNANLLEDPEVKPHSREEVDTINTSSHAAMVTGTQQCLVLQLSEEMKKGLHPQMQWISYVTQSGRLMHVMMTKIHHVGKVYHLKAKRQMTENLGQVAKFRQRYEKTAAPKEEP
;
A
#
# COMPACT_ATOMS: atom_id res chain seq x y z
N MET A 1 37.15 9.46 -9.18
CA MET A 1 37.05 10.29 -7.97
C MET A 1 35.98 9.68 -7.07
N MET A 2 36.29 9.34 -5.82
CA MET A 2 35.33 8.71 -4.89
C MET A 2 34.50 9.82 -4.23
N LEU A 3 33.26 10.01 -4.66
CA LEU A 3 32.37 11.05 -4.15
C LEU A 3 31.99 10.76 -2.68
N ARG A 4 32.32 11.68 -1.77
CA ARG A 4 31.97 11.57 -0.33
C ARG A 4 30.84 12.56 -0.01
N ILE A 5 29.66 12.02 0.27
CA ILE A 5 28.53 12.75 0.84
C ILE A 5 28.84 13.05 2.31
N LYS A 6 28.73 14.32 2.70
CA LYS A 6 28.99 14.80 4.07
C LYS A 6 27.88 14.29 4.99
N ARG A 7 28.20 13.35 5.89
CA ARG A 7 27.27 12.82 6.90
C ARG A 7 27.12 13.81 8.05
N VAL A 8 25.88 14.15 8.42
CA VAL A 8 25.55 14.85 9.67
C VAL A 8 25.10 13.78 10.68
N PRO A 9 25.60 13.77 11.92
CA PRO A 9 25.18 12.81 12.94
C PRO A 9 23.75 13.08 13.41
N THR A 10 22.95 12.02 13.53
CA THR A 10 21.54 12.11 13.93
C THR A 10 21.26 11.07 15.01
N VAL A 11 20.68 11.51 16.13
CA VAL A 11 20.37 10.66 17.29
C VAL A 11 19.12 9.83 16.99
N VAL A 12 19.23 8.50 17.12
CA VAL A 12 18.16 7.53 16.83
C VAL A 12 17.47 7.08 18.14
N SER A 13 16.18 6.73 18.04
CA SER A 13 15.31 6.22 19.13
C SER A 13 15.93 5.11 20.00
N ASN A 14 15.51 5.07 21.27
CA ASN A 14 16.04 4.21 22.35
C ASN A 14 15.99 2.67 22.09
N TYR A 15 15.22 2.17 21.12
CA TYR A 15 15.19 0.74 20.75
C TYR A 15 16.12 0.38 19.59
N GLN A 16 16.75 1.40 18.98
CA GLN A 16 17.48 1.28 17.73
C GLN A 16 18.86 1.96 17.79
N LYS A 17 19.29 2.35 19.00
CA LYS A 17 20.68 2.69 19.31
C LYS A 17 21.51 1.41 19.27
N ASP A 18 22.52 1.38 18.41
CA ASP A 18 23.66 0.48 18.59
C ASP A 18 24.52 1.03 19.72
N GLU A 19 23.99 0.99 20.95
CA GLU A 19 24.81 1.13 22.14
C GLU A 19 25.15 -0.27 22.62
N ALA A 20 26.41 -0.62 22.36
CA ALA A 20 27.11 -1.69 23.05
C ALA A 20 27.19 -1.33 24.54
N GLU A 21 26.11 -1.53 25.29
CA GLU A 21 26.16 -1.55 26.74
C GLU A 21 25.40 -2.77 27.27
N GLU A 22 26.17 -3.58 27.98
CA GLU A 22 25.76 -4.78 28.70
C GLU A 22 24.65 -4.45 29.71
N GLY A 23 23.49 -5.07 29.53
CA GLY A 23 22.36 -4.90 30.46
C GLY A 23 21.46 -6.13 30.49
N ALA A 24 21.74 -7.02 31.46
CA ALA A 24 20.91 -8.12 31.96
C ALA A 24 20.28 -9.06 30.90
N ARG A 25 20.99 -10.16 30.61
CA ARG A 25 20.46 -11.34 29.92
C ARG A 25 19.16 -11.82 30.59
N ARG A 26 18.01 -11.52 29.99
CA ARG A 26 16.82 -12.36 30.13
C ARG A 26 17.00 -13.60 29.25
N VAL A 27 16.47 -14.72 29.70
CA VAL A 27 16.64 -16.04 29.08
C VAL A 27 16.07 -16.03 27.65
N GLY A 28 16.94 -16.11 26.64
CA GLY A 28 16.60 -16.20 25.22
C GLY A 28 16.57 -14.87 24.44
N GLY A 29 17.31 -14.79 23.33
CA GLY A 29 17.24 -13.69 22.34
C GLY A 29 18.15 -12.48 22.56
N CYS A 30 18.04 -11.50 21.66
CA CYS A 30 18.86 -10.27 21.64
C CYS A 30 18.36 -9.14 22.55
N GLY A 31 17.31 -9.40 23.35
CA GLY A 31 16.66 -8.41 24.21
C GLY A 31 15.77 -7.39 23.47
N ARG A 32 15.76 -7.39 22.13
CA ARG A 32 14.95 -6.49 21.28
C ARG A 32 13.72 -7.14 20.66
N ASN A 33 13.43 -8.40 21.02
CA ASN A 33 12.30 -9.17 20.47
C ASN A 33 12.23 -9.11 18.92
N CYS A 34 13.37 -9.26 18.24
CA CYS A 34 13.45 -8.94 16.81
C CYS A 34 12.89 -10.06 15.90
N LEU A 35 12.96 -9.85 14.59
CA LEU A 35 12.60 -10.82 13.56
C LEU A 35 13.83 -11.56 13.01
N ASN A 36 14.84 -11.82 13.87
CA ASN A 36 15.97 -12.71 13.53
C ASN A 36 15.82 -14.06 14.23
N GLN A 37 16.63 -15.04 13.81
CA GLN A 37 16.71 -16.39 14.40
C GLN A 37 16.89 -16.40 15.92
N CYS A 38 17.42 -15.33 16.52
CA CYS A 38 17.56 -15.24 17.97
C CYS A 38 16.23 -15.06 18.71
N CYS A 39 15.17 -14.56 18.06
CA CYS A 39 13.88 -14.24 18.70
C CYS A 39 12.65 -14.83 17.95
N ILE A 40 12.83 -15.38 16.75
CA ILE A 40 11.73 -16.01 15.97
C ILE A 40 11.28 -17.38 16.51
N PRO A 41 12.15 -18.29 16.99
CA PRO A 41 11.70 -19.61 17.43
C PRO A 41 10.57 -19.54 18.47
N GLY A 42 9.40 -20.07 18.12
CA GLY A 42 8.20 -20.02 18.97
C GLY A 42 7.41 -18.70 18.95
N ALA A 43 7.85 -17.71 18.18
CA ALA A 43 7.14 -16.45 18.01
C ALA A 43 5.83 -16.65 17.23
N LYS A 44 4.85 -15.83 17.56
CA LYS A 44 3.54 -15.82 16.91
C LYS A 44 3.14 -14.39 16.58
N LEU A 45 2.60 -14.20 15.40
CA LEU A 45 2.06 -12.93 14.93
C LEU A 45 0.65 -13.16 14.39
N PRO A 46 -0.23 -12.15 14.45
CA PRO A 46 -1.48 -12.23 13.71
C PRO A 46 -1.21 -12.48 12.23
N LEU A 47 -2.08 -13.20 11.54
CA LEU A 47 -1.97 -13.52 10.13
C LEU A 47 -3.25 -13.13 9.42
N TYR A 48 -3.09 -12.39 8.34
CA TYR A 48 -4.13 -12.06 7.37
C TYR A 48 -3.86 -12.83 6.08
N ALA A 49 -4.73 -13.78 5.75
CA ALA A 49 -4.71 -14.49 4.49
C ALA A 49 -5.71 -13.86 3.53
N PHE A 50 -5.23 -13.30 2.42
CA PHE A 50 -6.07 -12.62 1.42
C PHE A 50 -6.49 -13.57 0.29
N LYS A 51 -7.58 -13.23 -0.40
CA LYS A 51 -8.04 -14.01 -1.56
C LYS A 51 -7.24 -13.68 -2.81
N LYS A 52 -6.71 -14.69 -3.50
CA LYS A 52 -6.06 -14.50 -4.82
C LYS A 52 -7.08 -14.02 -5.85
N LEU A 53 -6.87 -12.82 -6.40
CA LEU A 53 -7.68 -12.24 -7.46
C LEU A 53 -7.23 -12.76 -8.83
N ASN A 54 -8.07 -13.59 -9.47
CA ASN A 54 -7.79 -14.14 -10.80
C ASN A 54 -8.37 -13.29 -11.96
N LYS A 55 -9.23 -12.31 -11.69
CA LYS A 55 -9.82 -11.40 -12.71
C LYS A 55 -9.99 -9.99 -12.15
N ILE A 56 -9.80 -8.98 -13.01
CA ILE A 56 -10.21 -7.59 -12.71
C ILE A 56 -11.70 -7.53 -13.01
N ASP A 57 -12.55 -7.55 -11.98
CA ASP A 57 -14.00 -7.45 -12.19
C ASP A 57 -14.34 -6.12 -12.88
N GLY A 58 -14.76 -6.22 -14.14
CA GLY A 58 -15.40 -5.16 -14.91
C GLY A 58 -16.92 -5.38 -14.90
N ASP A 59 -17.64 -4.49 -14.21
CA ASP A 59 -19.07 -4.11 -14.32
C ASP A 59 -20.05 -4.97 -15.14
N LYS A 60 -20.11 -6.29 -14.94
CA LYS A 60 -21.25 -7.12 -15.37
C LYS A 60 -21.61 -8.18 -14.33
N GLU A 61 -22.43 -7.80 -13.37
CA GLU A 61 -23.06 -8.73 -12.44
C GLU A 61 -24.15 -9.57 -13.14
N LEU A 62 -24.01 -10.89 -13.12
CA LEU A 62 -25.09 -11.84 -13.42
C LEU A 62 -25.98 -12.02 -12.17
N PRO A 63 -27.32 -11.96 -12.29
CA PRO A 63 -28.21 -12.12 -11.15
C PRO A 63 -28.43 -13.61 -10.84
N GLY A 64 -28.11 -14.08 -9.63
CA GLY A 64 -28.52 -15.43 -9.21
C GLY A 64 -27.71 -16.14 -8.11
N SER A 65 -26.60 -15.57 -7.63
CA SER A 65 -25.93 -16.10 -6.43
C SER A 65 -26.41 -15.33 -5.20
N GLU A 66 -26.94 -16.02 -4.20
CA GLU A 66 -27.17 -15.45 -2.86
C GLU A 66 -25.83 -14.97 -2.29
N LYS A 67 -25.46 -13.73 -2.61
CA LYS A 67 -24.31 -13.05 -2.04
C LYS A 67 -24.55 -12.91 -0.54
N ARG A 68 -23.88 -13.72 0.29
CA ARG A 68 -23.28 -13.11 1.49
C ARG A 68 -22.30 -12.08 0.93
N GLY A 69 -22.73 -10.82 0.88
CA GLY A 69 -21.84 -9.73 0.51
C GLY A 69 -20.58 -9.82 1.38
N PRO A 70 -19.37 -9.58 0.84
CA PRO A 70 -18.19 -9.50 1.68
C PRO A 70 -18.49 -8.50 2.80
N PRO A 71 -18.28 -8.85 4.08
CA PRO A 71 -18.40 -7.86 5.13
C PRO A 71 -17.31 -6.82 4.89
N VAL A 72 -17.72 -5.55 4.82
CA VAL A 72 -16.90 -4.30 4.92
C VAL A 72 -15.39 -4.50 5.12
N ASP A 73 -14.57 -3.88 4.25
CA ASP A 73 -13.17 -3.42 4.42
C ASP A 73 -12.38 -3.98 5.63
N PHE A 74 -12.30 -5.30 5.75
CA PHE A 74 -11.78 -5.94 6.97
C PHE A 74 -10.28 -5.65 7.14
N LEU A 75 -9.52 -5.63 6.04
CA LEU A 75 -8.10 -5.25 6.05
C LEU A 75 -7.89 -3.81 6.54
N ASP A 76 -8.66 -2.83 6.05
CA ASP A 76 -8.54 -1.43 6.47
C ASP A 76 -8.80 -1.27 7.97
N SER A 77 -9.87 -1.91 8.46
CA SER A 77 -10.24 -1.85 9.88
C SER A 77 -9.17 -2.51 10.76
N LEU A 78 -8.63 -3.65 10.34
CA LEU A 78 -7.55 -4.34 11.04
C LEU A 78 -6.28 -3.49 11.05
N LEU A 79 -5.82 -3.01 9.89
CA LEU A 79 -4.58 -2.24 9.74
C LEU A 79 -4.63 -0.98 10.59
N LEU A 80 -5.72 -0.20 10.49
CA LEU A 80 -5.87 1.03 11.25
C LEU A 80 -6.02 0.78 12.75
N GLY A 81 -6.76 -0.25 13.15
CA GLY A 81 -6.90 -0.63 14.56
C GLY A 81 -5.57 -1.03 15.17
N GLU A 82 -4.79 -1.89 14.49
CA GLU A 82 -3.46 -2.30 14.95
C GLU A 82 -2.48 -1.11 14.94
N TRP A 83 -2.52 -0.25 13.93
CA TRP A 83 -1.68 0.95 13.86
C TRP A 83 -1.96 1.92 15.03
N GLU A 84 -3.23 2.15 15.36
CA GLU A 84 -3.64 2.97 16.51
C GLU A 84 -3.23 2.34 17.85
N ASP A 85 -3.30 1.02 18.00
CA ASP A 85 -2.76 0.32 19.17
C ASP A 85 -1.27 0.61 19.35
N ARG A 86 -0.47 0.51 18.29
CA ARG A 86 0.98 0.79 18.35
C ARG A 86 1.24 2.27 18.67
N MET A 87 0.35 3.17 18.25
CA MET A 87 0.41 4.60 18.57
C MET A 87 0.16 4.83 20.05
N GLN A 88 -0.89 4.22 20.62
CA GLN A 88 -1.20 4.30 22.05
C GLN A 88 -0.09 3.69 22.92
N ARG A 89 0.62 2.70 22.40
CA ARG A 89 1.79 2.07 23.05
C ARG A 89 3.08 2.88 22.92
N GLY A 90 3.08 3.99 22.18
CA GLY A 90 4.23 4.89 22.07
C GLY A 90 5.36 4.36 21.18
N LEU A 91 5.06 3.50 20.18
CA LEU A 91 6.06 2.90 19.31
C LEU A 91 6.49 3.79 18.13
N PHE A 92 5.86 4.95 17.99
CA PHE A 92 6.18 5.94 16.95
C PHE A 92 7.14 6.99 17.49
N ARG A 93 7.98 7.54 16.59
CA ARG A 93 8.97 8.56 16.96
C ARG A 93 8.36 9.94 17.21
N TYR A 94 7.15 10.18 16.73
CA TYR A 94 6.38 11.41 16.92
C TYR A 94 4.91 11.15 16.55
N ASP A 95 4.04 12.06 16.95
CA ASP A 95 2.63 12.05 16.55
C ASP A 95 2.46 12.74 15.20
N VAL A 96 2.06 11.97 14.20
CA VAL A 96 1.82 12.46 12.82
C VAL A 96 0.46 13.15 12.68
N THR A 97 -0.49 12.87 13.57
CA THR A 97 -1.85 13.44 13.48
C THR A 97 -1.89 14.93 13.82
N ALA A 98 -0.80 15.46 14.40
CA ALA A 98 -0.60 16.87 14.68
C ALA A 98 0.02 17.65 13.51
N CYS A 99 0.39 16.98 12.42
CA CYS A 99 1.03 17.64 11.28
C CYS A 99 0.04 18.52 10.51
N GLU A 100 0.46 19.75 10.19
CA GLU A 100 -0.36 20.70 9.43
C GLU A 100 -0.36 20.32 7.95
N THR A 101 -1.54 20.11 7.37
CA THR A 101 -1.72 19.74 5.96
C THR A 101 -2.69 20.69 5.27
N LYS A 102 -2.35 21.14 4.06
CA LYS A 102 -3.22 21.99 3.22
C LYS A 102 -3.11 21.62 1.75
N VAL A 103 -4.19 21.81 1.02
CA VAL A 103 -4.18 21.76 -0.45
C VAL A 103 -3.76 23.14 -0.97
N ILE A 104 -2.68 23.18 -1.75
CA ILE A 104 -2.17 24.35 -2.44
C ILE A 104 -3.11 24.67 -3.61
N PRO A 105 -3.61 25.90 -3.74
CA PRO A 105 -4.37 26.32 -4.93
C PRO A 105 -3.51 26.19 -6.20
N GLY A 106 -4.04 25.54 -7.23
CA GLY A 106 -3.32 25.27 -8.47
C GLY A 106 -4.09 24.31 -9.37
N GLN A 107 -3.55 24.02 -10.55
CA GLN A 107 -4.23 23.18 -11.57
C GLN A 107 -4.59 21.79 -11.03
N PHE A 108 -3.66 21.15 -10.34
CA PHE A 108 -3.84 19.80 -9.80
C PHE A 108 -4.06 19.77 -8.29
N GLY A 109 -3.81 20.89 -7.61
CA GLY A 109 -3.96 21.02 -6.16
C GLY A 109 -2.94 20.20 -5.38
N PHE A 110 -1.66 20.56 -5.45
CA PHE A 110 -0.59 19.95 -4.66
C PHE A 110 -0.91 19.94 -3.17
N ILE A 111 -0.49 18.91 -2.45
CA ILE A 111 -0.77 18.78 -1.01
C ILE A 111 0.52 19.15 -0.27
N ALA A 112 0.50 20.21 0.52
CA ALA A 112 1.61 20.56 1.40
C ALA A 112 1.34 20.01 2.80
N GLN A 113 2.32 19.34 3.38
CA GLN A 113 2.30 18.90 4.77
C GLN A 113 3.59 19.31 5.49
N LEU A 114 3.46 19.90 6.67
CA LEU A 114 4.59 20.29 7.51
C LEU A 114 4.98 19.17 8.49
N ASN A 115 6.14 18.56 8.26
CA ASN A 115 6.71 17.49 9.09
C ASN A 115 8.05 17.92 9.72
N GLU A 116 7.99 18.88 10.64
CA GLU A 116 9.18 19.38 11.36
C GLU A 116 9.84 18.29 12.20
N GLY A 117 11.18 18.30 12.25
CA GLY A 117 11.95 17.35 13.05
C GLY A 117 11.93 15.88 12.58
N ARG A 118 11.08 15.50 11.62
CA ARG A 118 11.07 14.15 11.03
C ARG A 118 12.44 13.78 10.44
N HIS A 119 13.05 14.71 9.71
CA HIS A 119 14.35 14.53 9.08
C HIS A 119 15.48 14.31 10.12
N LEU A 120 15.38 14.92 11.31
CA LEU A 120 16.29 14.73 12.44
C LEU A 120 16.11 13.38 13.15
N LYS A 121 15.16 12.57 12.73
CA LYS A 121 15.00 11.20 13.22
C LYS A 121 15.25 10.18 12.12
N LYS A 122 15.42 10.62 10.87
CA LYS A 122 15.64 9.73 9.73
C LYS A 122 17.03 9.11 9.83
N ARG A 123 17.12 7.80 9.59
CA ARG A 123 18.41 7.09 9.54
C ARG A 123 19.21 7.61 8.33
N PRO A 124 20.54 7.77 8.46
CA PRO A 124 21.40 8.07 7.32
C PRO A 124 21.34 6.96 6.28
N THR A 125 21.49 7.31 5.00
CA THR A 125 21.62 6.33 3.93
C THR A 125 22.98 5.62 4.06
N GLU A 126 22.94 4.29 4.24
CA GLU A 126 24.14 3.47 4.47
C GLU A 126 24.66 2.77 3.20
N PHE A 127 23.99 2.96 2.06
CA PHE A 127 24.36 2.41 0.76
C PHE A 127 24.85 3.50 -0.20
N ARG A 128 25.40 3.05 -1.34
CA ARG A 128 25.85 3.96 -2.38
C ARG A 128 24.64 4.52 -3.12
N VAL A 129 24.66 5.79 -3.49
CA VAL A 129 23.54 6.40 -4.22
C VAL A 129 23.65 6.27 -5.74
N ASP A 130 24.80 5.83 -6.25
CA ASP A 130 25.11 5.72 -7.69
C ASP A 130 24.65 4.41 -8.32
N LYS A 131 24.15 3.46 -7.51
CA LYS A 131 23.67 2.15 -7.99
C LYS A 131 22.27 1.84 -7.49
N VAL A 132 21.37 1.53 -8.43
CA VAL A 132 20.01 1.07 -8.16
C VAL A 132 20.03 -0.33 -7.55
N LEU A 133 20.82 -1.25 -8.11
CA LEU A 133 20.97 -2.61 -7.60
C LEU A 133 22.23 -2.74 -6.74
N GLN A 134 22.03 -3.18 -5.49
CA GLN A 134 23.09 -3.47 -4.54
C GLN A 134 22.75 -4.75 -3.77
N PRO A 135 23.74 -5.60 -3.45
CA PRO A 135 23.51 -6.79 -2.65
C PRO A 135 22.99 -6.41 -1.26
N PHE A 136 22.15 -7.27 -0.69
CA PHE A 136 21.74 -7.15 0.70
C PHE A 136 22.96 -7.18 1.63
N ASP A 137 22.92 -6.39 2.69
CA ASP A 137 23.98 -6.32 3.70
C ASP A 137 23.37 -6.45 5.10
N GLY A 138 23.50 -7.64 5.69
CA GLY A 138 22.96 -7.96 7.02
C GLY A 138 23.58 -7.13 8.14
N ASN A 139 24.76 -6.54 7.93
CA ASN A 139 25.41 -5.69 8.94
C ASN A 139 24.71 -4.33 9.06
N LYS A 140 24.17 -3.80 7.95
CA LYS A 140 23.41 -2.54 7.92
C LYS A 140 22.02 -2.71 8.50
N PHE A 141 21.33 -1.60 8.74
CA PHE A 141 19.94 -1.70 9.18
C PHE A 141 19.07 -2.40 8.13
N ASN A 142 18.24 -3.33 8.58
CA ASN A 142 17.27 -4.06 7.77
C ASN A 142 16.09 -4.49 8.65
N PHE A 143 14.97 -4.85 8.04
CA PHE A 143 13.72 -5.10 8.78
C PHE A 143 13.72 -6.34 9.68
N THR A 144 14.68 -7.27 9.57
CA THR A 144 14.77 -8.37 10.55
C THR A 144 15.17 -7.86 11.94
N LYS A 145 15.70 -6.63 12.02
CA LYS A 145 16.17 -5.98 13.26
C LYS A 145 15.09 -5.19 14.01
N VAL A 146 13.89 -5.02 13.44
CA VAL A 146 12.78 -4.37 14.17
C VAL A 146 12.21 -5.30 15.22
N GLY A 147 11.62 -4.74 16.28
CA GLY A 147 10.91 -5.53 17.29
C GLY A 147 9.59 -6.08 16.73
N GLN A 148 9.20 -7.28 17.14
CA GLN A 148 7.94 -7.91 16.73
C GLN A 148 6.71 -7.07 17.13
N GLU A 149 6.83 -6.21 18.15
CA GLU A 149 5.80 -5.24 18.53
C GLU A 149 5.53 -4.15 17.48
N GLU A 150 6.50 -3.89 16.58
CA GLU A 150 6.32 -3.00 15.44
C GLU A 150 5.54 -3.67 14.30
N VAL A 151 5.40 -5.00 14.32
CA VAL A 151 4.64 -5.77 13.31
C VAL A 151 3.15 -5.75 13.64
N LEU A 152 2.34 -5.51 12.61
CA LEU A 152 0.88 -5.59 12.69
C LEU A 152 0.43 -7.04 12.49
N PHE A 153 0.79 -7.64 11.36
CA PHE A 153 0.41 -9.00 10.99
C PHE A 153 1.29 -9.56 9.85
N GLN A 154 1.31 -10.88 9.72
CA GLN A 154 1.72 -11.61 8.52
C GLN A 154 0.67 -11.42 7.42
N PHE A 155 1.09 -11.32 6.17
CA PHE A 155 0.23 -11.06 5.03
C PHE A 155 0.55 -12.01 3.89
N GLU A 156 -0.34 -12.96 3.62
CA GLU A 156 -0.10 -14.03 2.64
C GLU A 156 -1.35 -14.39 1.86
N ALA A 157 -1.18 -15.11 0.76
CA ALA A 157 -2.30 -15.55 -0.04
C ALA A 157 -2.94 -16.79 0.58
N SER A 158 -4.28 -16.80 0.69
CA SER A 158 -5.03 -17.93 1.20
C SER A 158 -4.90 -19.17 0.31
N GLU A 159 -4.78 -20.34 0.94
CA GLU A 159 -4.77 -21.65 0.28
C GLU A 159 -6.16 -22.09 -0.20
N ASP A 160 -7.21 -21.74 0.56
CA ASP A 160 -8.59 -22.19 0.30
C ASP A 160 -9.41 -21.18 -0.52
N GLY A 161 -8.80 -20.04 -0.86
CA GLY A 161 -9.43 -18.98 -1.66
C GLY A 161 -10.40 -18.10 -0.88
N GLU A 162 -10.46 -18.24 0.45
CA GLU A 162 -11.26 -17.40 1.33
C GLU A 162 -10.38 -16.48 2.18
N VAL A 163 -10.91 -15.31 2.54
CA VAL A 163 -10.20 -14.36 3.42
C VAL A 163 -10.23 -14.91 4.84
N GLN A 164 -9.06 -14.99 5.49
CA GLN A 164 -8.94 -15.50 6.85
C GLN A 164 -8.10 -14.58 7.73
N PHE A 165 -8.44 -14.53 9.02
CA PHE A 165 -7.63 -13.88 10.04
C PHE A 165 -7.39 -14.81 11.21
N ILE A 166 -6.11 -15.05 11.51
CA ILE A 166 -5.66 -15.87 12.61
C ILE A 166 -4.93 -14.96 13.60
N PRO A 167 -5.52 -14.60 14.76
CA PRO A 167 -4.95 -13.62 15.67
C PRO A 167 -3.56 -13.98 16.24
N SER A 168 -3.18 -15.25 16.17
CA SER A 168 -1.93 -15.78 16.71
C SER A 168 -1.48 -16.98 15.88
N ALA A 169 -0.98 -16.73 14.68
CA ALA A 169 -0.36 -17.72 13.83
C ALA A 169 1.13 -17.88 14.16
N PRO A 170 1.71 -19.10 14.06
CA PRO A 170 3.15 -19.26 14.12
C PRO A 170 3.83 -18.47 13.00
N ILE A 171 5.03 -17.98 13.27
CA ILE A 171 5.96 -17.58 12.20
C ILE A 171 6.66 -18.85 11.75
N GLU A 172 6.56 -19.19 10.46
CA GLU A 172 7.26 -20.33 9.86
C GLU A 172 8.50 -19.83 9.10
N PRO A 173 9.71 -19.91 9.68
CA PRO A 173 10.92 -19.33 9.08
C PRO A 173 11.20 -19.80 7.65
N GLU A 174 10.88 -21.06 7.38
CA GLU A 174 11.14 -21.79 6.14
C GLU A 174 10.31 -21.24 4.98
N ASN A 175 9.11 -20.73 5.28
CA ASN A 175 8.23 -20.09 4.31
C ASN A 175 8.54 -18.61 4.11
N SER A 176 9.38 -18.02 4.97
CA SER A 176 9.73 -16.60 4.97
C SER A 176 8.51 -15.70 4.78
N PRO A 177 7.72 -15.46 5.84
CA PRO A 177 6.46 -14.75 5.68
C PRO A 177 6.68 -13.31 5.21
N SER A 178 5.71 -12.80 4.47
CA SER A 178 5.61 -11.37 4.24
C SER A 178 4.88 -10.72 5.41
N VAL A 179 5.31 -9.52 5.82
CA VAL A 179 4.76 -8.87 7.01
C VAL A 179 4.38 -7.42 6.73
N VAL A 180 3.39 -6.95 7.48
CA VAL A 180 2.98 -5.55 7.55
C VAL A 180 3.42 -4.99 8.89
N ALA A 181 4.25 -3.94 8.88
CA ALA A 181 4.77 -3.30 10.08
C ALA A 181 4.49 -1.80 10.08
N ILE A 182 4.46 -1.15 11.25
CA ILE A 182 4.36 0.31 11.30
C ILE A 182 5.60 0.94 10.68
N ASN A 183 5.42 2.07 10.00
CA ASN A 183 6.54 2.98 9.80
C ASN A 183 6.70 3.82 11.08
N VAL A 184 7.71 3.53 11.88
CA VAL A 184 7.99 4.28 13.13
C VAL A 184 8.27 5.78 12.92
N SER A 185 8.48 6.22 11.67
CA SER A 185 8.56 7.63 11.26
C SER A 185 7.48 7.96 10.22
N PRO A 186 6.20 7.92 10.62
CA PRO A 186 5.06 7.94 9.74
C PRO A 186 4.94 9.29 9.03
N ILE A 187 4.46 9.27 7.79
CA ILE A 187 4.25 10.50 7.00
C ILE A 187 2.81 10.93 7.16
N GLU A 188 1.89 9.97 7.16
CA GLU A 188 0.48 10.21 7.39
C GLU A 188 -0.07 9.08 8.27
N TYR A 189 -1.31 9.24 8.73
CA TYR A 189 -2.10 8.25 9.41
C TYR A 189 -2.17 6.91 8.66
N GLY A 190 -2.01 5.82 9.42
CA GLY A 190 -1.94 4.47 8.88
C GLY A 190 -0.69 4.19 8.05
N HIS A 191 0.39 4.98 8.19
CA HIS A 191 1.64 4.71 7.47
C HIS A 191 2.29 3.41 7.95
N VAL A 192 2.25 2.39 7.08
CA VAL A 192 2.81 1.05 7.25
C VAL A 192 3.85 0.72 6.18
N LEU A 193 4.58 -0.36 6.41
CA LEU A 193 5.53 -0.98 5.50
C LEU A 193 5.02 -2.39 5.18
N LEU A 194 4.92 -2.72 3.90
CA LEU A 194 4.79 -4.11 3.43
C LEU A 194 6.20 -4.61 3.13
N ILE A 195 6.62 -5.69 3.79
CA ILE A 195 7.96 -6.27 3.68
C ILE A 195 7.78 -7.70 3.16
N PRO A 196 7.97 -7.93 1.85
CA PRO A 196 7.86 -9.25 1.25
C PRO A 196 8.96 -10.18 1.76
N ARG A 197 8.58 -11.42 2.07
CA ARG A 197 9.49 -12.54 2.41
C ARG A 197 10.68 -12.12 3.28
N ILE A 198 10.37 -11.61 4.47
CA ILE A 198 11.33 -10.86 5.29
C ILE A 198 12.61 -11.63 5.65
N LEU A 199 12.56 -12.96 5.69
CA LEU A 199 13.69 -13.83 6.05
C LEU A 199 14.54 -14.27 4.85
N GLU A 200 14.11 -13.95 3.63
CA GLU A 200 14.92 -14.14 2.40
C GLU A 200 15.91 -13.00 2.19
N HIS A 201 15.79 -11.91 2.94
CA HIS A 201 16.69 -10.76 2.86
C HIS A 201 16.77 -10.15 1.45
N LEU A 202 15.62 -10.07 0.77
CA LEU A 202 15.56 -9.51 -0.58
C LEU A 202 16.08 -8.07 -0.57
N PRO A 203 17.04 -7.70 -1.44
CA PRO A 203 17.49 -6.31 -1.54
C PRO A 203 16.34 -5.42 -2.07
N GLN A 204 16.48 -4.09 -1.97
CA GLN A 204 15.48 -3.13 -2.47
C GLN A 204 15.46 -3.10 -4.01
N ARG A 205 14.89 -4.16 -4.61
CA ARG A 205 14.69 -4.38 -6.04
C ARG A 205 13.30 -4.96 -6.27
N ILE A 206 12.68 -4.65 -7.41
CA ILE A 206 11.40 -5.25 -7.77
C ILE A 206 11.62 -6.65 -8.37
N ASP A 207 10.73 -7.56 -8.02
CA ASP A 207 10.48 -8.86 -8.64
C ASP A 207 8.97 -9.06 -8.84
N ARG A 208 8.58 -9.99 -9.71
CA ARG A 208 7.17 -10.20 -10.11
C ARG A 208 6.28 -10.58 -8.92
N GLU A 209 6.77 -11.45 -8.04
CA GLU A 209 5.99 -11.99 -6.92
C GLU A 209 5.76 -10.92 -5.84
N SER A 210 6.81 -10.20 -5.47
CA SER A 210 6.74 -9.14 -4.46
C SER A 210 5.89 -7.96 -4.93
N PHE A 211 5.93 -7.62 -6.24
CA PHE A 211 5.08 -6.58 -6.81
C PHE A 211 3.60 -7.00 -6.85
N LEU A 212 3.33 -8.25 -7.21
CA LEU A 212 1.98 -8.81 -7.17
C LEU A 212 1.39 -8.78 -5.76
N LEU A 213 2.19 -9.12 -4.74
CA LEU A 213 1.78 -9.03 -3.34
C LEU A 213 1.34 -7.61 -2.97
N ALA A 214 2.06 -6.59 -3.45
CA ALA A 214 1.68 -5.19 -3.23
C ALA A 214 0.36 -4.83 -3.93
N LEU A 215 0.14 -5.32 -5.17
CA LEU A 215 -1.15 -5.12 -5.85
C LEU A 215 -2.31 -5.84 -5.13
N HIS A 216 -2.09 -7.05 -4.61
CA HIS A 216 -3.08 -7.74 -3.79
C HIS A 216 -3.42 -6.97 -2.53
N MET A 217 -2.43 -6.41 -1.82
CA MET A 217 -2.69 -5.54 -0.67
C MET A 217 -3.56 -4.33 -1.06
N ALA A 218 -3.25 -3.66 -2.17
CA ALA A 218 -4.01 -2.50 -2.62
C ALA A 218 -5.46 -2.86 -3.00
N ALA A 219 -5.65 -4.00 -3.66
CA ALA A 219 -6.96 -4.50 -4.07
C ALA A 219 -7.79 -5.00 -2.87
N GLU A 220 -7.17 -5.71 -1.94
CA GLU A 220 -7.79 -6.22 -0.72
C GLU A 220 -8.21 -5.08 0.24
N ALA A 221 -7.43 -3.99 0.29
CA ALA A 221 -7.81 -2.81 1.04
C ALA A 221 -9.08 -2.15 0.47
N GLY A 222 -9.31 -2.26 -0.84
CA GLY A 222 -10.52 -1.77 -1.50
C GLY A 222 -10.72 -0.24 -1.40
N ASN A 223 -9.72 0.50 -0.94
CA ASN A 223 -9.84 1.91 -0.60
C ASN A 223 -9.00 2.80 -1.53
N PRO A 224 -9.62 3.72 -2.32
CA PRO A 224 -8.88 4.57 -3.25
C PRO A 224 -7.98 5.61 -2.56
N TYR A 225 -8.17 5.83 -1.26
CA TYR A 225 -7.32 6.71 -0.46
C TYR A 225 -6.13 6.00 0.19
N PHE A 226 -6.10 4.66 0.12
CA PHE A 226 -4.95 3.86 0.49
C PHE A 226 -4.06 3.67 -0.73
N ARG A 227 -2.82 4.18 -0.63
CA ARG A 227 -1.85 4.13 -1.72
C ARG A 227 -0.62 3.39 -1.27
N LEU A 228 -0.05 2.59 -2.16
CA LEU A 228 1.26 1.99 -1.94
C LEU A 228 2.29 2.71 -2.79
N GLY A 229 3.47 2.90 -2.24
CA GLY A 229 4.60 3.57 -2.84
C GLY A 229 5.86 2.72 -2.75
N TYR A 230 6.59 2.64 -3.84
CA TYR A 230 7.91 2.04 -3.91
C TYR A 230 8.94 3.10 -4.33
N ASN A 231 10.12 2.99 -3.74
CA ASN A 231 11.28 3.79 -4.09
C ASN A 231 12.43 2.83 -4.41
N SER A 232 13.09 2.97 -5.56
CA SER A 232 14.34 2.27 -5.82
C SER A 232 15.51 2.90 -5.04
N LEU A 233 16.63 2.20 -4.91
CA LEU A 233 17.87 2.88 -4.55
C LEU A 233 18.21 3.90 -5.66
N GLY A 234 18.76 5.06 -5.28
CA GLY A 234 18.91 6.20 -6.19
C GLY A 234 17.66 7.09 -6.33
N ALA A 235 16.48 6.58 -5.95
CA ALA A 235 15.20 7.31 -5.97
C ALA A 235 14.62 7.47 -4.54
N PHE A 236 15.50 7.78 -3.59
CA PHE A 236 15.18 8.08 -2.18
C PHE A 236 14.63 6.95 -1.31
N ALA A 237 14.77 5.69 -1.72
CA ALA A 237 14.82 4.60 -0.75
C ALA A 237 15.95 4.88 0.27
N THR A 238 15.79 4.39 1.51
CA THR A 238 16.82 4.56 2.57
C THR A 238 17.19 3.28 3.28
N ILE A 239 16.58 2.16 2.92
CA ILE A 239 16.89 0.84 3.46
C ILE A 239 17.05 -0.12 2.27
N ASN A 240 18.11 -0.92 2.28
CA ASN A 240 18.34 -1.96 1.25
C ASN A 240 17.80 -3.32 1.74
N HIS A 241 16.49 -3.38 1.93
CA HIS A 241 15.71 -4.58 2.21
C HIS A 241 14.33 -4.28 1.60
N LEU A 242 13.87 -5.13 0.68
CA LEU A 242 12.65 -4.93 -0.10
C LEU A 242 11.48 -4.53 0.79
N HIS A 243 10.93 -3.35 0.52
CA HIS A 243 9.72 -2.86 1.17
C HIS A 243 8.95 -1.91 0.26
N PHE A 244 7.63 -1.95 0.43
CA PHE A 244 6.69 -0.93 -0.03
C PHE A 244 6.23 -0.11 1.17
N GLN A 245 5.89 1.15 0.95
CA GLN A 245 5.30 2.04 1.95
C GLN A 245 3.84 2.22 1.60
N ALA A 246 2.96 2.33 2.59
CA ALA A 246 1.55 2.62 2.33
C ALA A 246 0.99 3.54 3.41
N TYR A 247 0.04 4.40 3.06
CA TYR A 247 -0.74 5.18 4.04
C TYR A 247 -2.09 5.61 3.46
N TYR A 248 -2.95 6.13 4.34
CA TYR A 248 -4.26 6.67 3.98
C TYR A 248 -4.20 8.19 3.90
N LEU A 249 -4.60 8.75 2.77
CA LEU A 249 -4.84 10.20 2.68
C LEU A 249 -6.10 10.44 1.87
N ALA A 250 -7.14 10.95 2.54
CA ALA A 250 -8.47 11.18 2.01
C ALA A 250 -8.55 12.39 1.05
N VAL A 251 -7.57 12.49 0.16
CA VAL A 251 -7.45 13.50 -0.89
C VAL A 251 -6.93 12.80 -2.15
N THR A 252 -7.49 13.12 -3.31
CA THR A 252 -6.95 12.67 -4.61
C THR A 252 -5.60 13.33 -4.86
N PHE A 253 -4.59 12.53 -5.13
CA PHE A 253 -3.24 13.03 -5.39
C PHE A 253 -3.20 13.84 -6.69
N PRO A 254 -2.37 14.88 -6.78
CA PRO A 254 -2.19 15.66 -8.00
C PRO A 254 -1.90 14.81 -9.24
N ILE A 255 -1.03 13.81 -9.12
CA ILE A 255 -0.67 12.92 -10.23
C ILE A 255 -1.86 12.11 -10.76
N GLU A 256 -2.83 11.78 -9.89
CA GLU A 256 -4.03 11.02 -10.28
C GLU A 256 -4.98 11.87 -11.13
N LYS A 257 -4.92 13.20 -11.01
CA LYS A 257 -5.71 14.15 -11.79
C LYS A 257 -5.06 14.51 -13.13
N ALA A 258 -3.78 14.21 -13.29
CA ALA A 258 -3.05 14.54 -14.51
C ALA A 258 -3.59 13.71 -15.70
N PRO A 259 -3.78 14.33 -16.88
CA PRO A 259 -4.25 13.63 -18.06
C PRO A 259 -3.20 12.62 -18.55
N THR A 260 -3.65 11.62 -19.29
CA THR A 260 -2.79 10.62 -19.89
C THR A 260 -3.06 10.48 -21.39
N LYS A 261 -2.03 10.10 -22.14
CA LYS A 261 -2.14 9.76 -23.56
C LYS A 261 -1.76 8.31 -23.76
N LYS A 262 -2.73 7.51 -24.21
CA LYS A 262 -2.51 6.10 -24.53
C LYS A 262 -1.39 5.96 -25.56
N ILE A 263 -0.43 5.09 -25.26
CA ILE A 263 0.66 4.70 -26.16
C ILE A 263 0.28 3.38 -26.85
N THR A 264 0.01 2.35 -26.06
CA THR A 264 -0.24 0.99 -26.55
C THR A 264 -1.14 0.18 -25.60
N VAL A 265 -1.51 -1.02 -26.02
CA VAL A 265 -2.10 -2.08 -25.17
C VAL A 265 -1.27 -3.35 -25.38
N SER A 266 -0.82 -4.00 -24.32
CA SER A 266 -0.11 -5.28 -24.41
C SER A 266 -1.03 -6.41 -24.89
N GLY A 267 -0.45 -7.54 -25.31
CA GLY A 267 -1.23 -8.74 -25.67
C GLY A 267 -2.13 -9.22 -24.51
N ALA A 268 -1.68 -9.00 -23.27
CA ALA A 268 -2.42 -9.31 -22.06
C ALA A 268 -3.49 -8.27 -21.65
N GLY A 269 -3.76 -7.26 -22.49
CA GLY A 269 -4.82 -6.27 -22.26
C GLY A 269 -4.42 -5.10 -21.36
N VAL A 270 -3.14 -4.94 -21.02
CA VAL A 270 -2.66 -3.83 -20.18
C VAL A 270 -2.48 -2.58 -21.04
N LYS A 271 -3.23 -1.52 -20.71
CA LYS A 271 -3.12 -0.21 -21.34
C LYS A 271 -1.92 0.53 -20.75
N VAL A 272 -0.98 0.91 -21.60
CA VAL A 272 0.18 1.75 -21.23
C VAL A 272 -0.01 3.14 -21.81
N SER A 273 0.07 4.17 -20.96
CA SER A 273 -0.13 5.57 -21.33
C SER A 273 1.00 6.45 -20.82
N GLU A 274 1.30 7.52 -21.54
CA GLU A 274 2.19 8.59 -21.08
C GLU A 274 1.42 9.54 -20.16
N LEU A 275 2.05 9.97 -19.06
CA LEU A 275 1.54 11.03 -18.19
C LEU A 275 1.77 12.40 -18.84
N LEU A 276 0.72 13.20 -18.97
CA LEU A 276 0.77 14.52 -19.60
C LEU A 276 0.54 15.64 -18.60
N ASN A 277 1.08 16.83 -18.93
CA ASN A 277 0.89 18.07 -18.17
C ASN A 277 1.22 17.93 -16.67
N TYR A 278 2.21 17.12 -16.33
CA TYR A 278 2.68 16.93 -14.97
C TYR A 278 4.21 17.15 -14.93
N PRO A 279 4.80 17.73 -13.86
CA PRO A 279 6.21 18.11 -13.86
C PRO A 279 7.17 16.93 -13.92
N VAL A 280 6.72 15.71 -13.59
CA VAL A 280 7.51 14.48 -13.68
C VAL A 280 6.98 13.63 -14.83
N ARG A 281 7.86 13.28 -15.77
CA ARG A 281 7.53 12.35 -16.87
C ARG A 281 7.40 10.93 -16.33
N GLY A 282 6.40 10.21 -16.81
CA GLY A 282 6.13 8.85 -16.34
C GLY A 282 5.15 8.10 -17.23
N LEU A 283 5.07 6.80 -16.95
CA LEU A 283 4.12 5.89 -17.59
C LEU A 283 3.01 5.52 -16.61
N VAL A 284 1.81 5.32 -17.15
CA VAL A 284 0.63 4.87 -16.40
C VAL A 284 0.15 3.55 -16.98
N PHE A 285 0.00 2.56 -16.13
CA PHE A 285 -0.44 1.20 -16.46
C PHE A 285 -1.79 0.93 -15.82
N GLU A 286 -2.74 0.46 -16.63
CA GLU A 286 -4.12 0.18 -16.22
C GLU A 286 -4.66 -1.02 -17.01
N GLY A 287 -5.63 -1.75 -16.46
CA GLY A 287 -6.27 -2.88 -17.13
C GLY A 287 -5.46 -4.17 -17.03
N GLY A 288 -5.46 -4.99 -18.09
CA GLY A 288 -5.04 -6.39 -18.05
C GLY A 288 -6.22 -7.35 -17.96
N ASN A 289 -6.07 -8.57 -18.47
CA ASN A 289 -7.10 -9.61 -18.34
C ASN A 289 -7.20 -10.11 -16.88
N THR A 290 -6.07 -10.08 -16.17
CA THR A 290 -5.93 -10.44 -14.76
C THR A 290 -5.08 -9.41 -14.02
N LEU A 291 -5.15 -9.39 -12.69
CA LEU A 291 -4.26 -8.56 -11.88
C LEU A 291 -2.78 -8.95 -12.07
N GLN A 292 -2.53 -10.23 -12.35
CA GLN A 292 -1.20 -10.75 -12.67
C GLN A 292 -0.63 -10.13 -13.95
N ASP A 293 -1.46 -9.93 -14.98
CA ASP A 293 -1.00 -9.33 -16.24
C ASP A 293 -0.52 -7.89 -16.03
N LEU A 294 -1.28 -7.12 -15.25
CA LEU A 294 -0.90 -5.77 -14.84
C LEU A 294 0.39 -5.79 -14.01
N SER A 295 0.46 -6.70 -13.02
CA SER A 295 1.63 -6.88 -12.18
C SER A 295 2.88 -7.18 -12.99
N ASN A 296 2.82 -8.19 -13.85
CA ASN A 296 3.93 -8.64 -14.67
C ASN A 296 4.42 -7.50 -15.56
N THR A 297 3.52 -6.90 -16.35
CA THR A 297 3.86 -5.78 -17.26
C THR A 297 4.58 -4.64 -16.55
N VAL A 298 4.09 -4.24 -15.36
CA VAL A 298 4.74 -3.16 -14.58
C VAL A 298 6.06 -3.63 -13.99
N SER A 299 6.11 -4.84 -13.44
CA SER A 299 7.32 -5.38 -12.82
C SER A 299 8.44 -5.58 -13.86
N ASP A 300 8.11 -5.96 -15.09
CA ASP A 300 9.06 -6.11 -16.20
C ASP A 300 9.66 -4.75 -16.59
N ALA A 301 8.82 -3.70 -16.64
CA ALA A 301 9.30 -2.32 -16.80
C ALA A 301 10.24 -1.90 -15.65
N CYS A 302 9.89 -2.23 -14.40
CA CYS A 302 10.73 -1.95 -13.23
C CYS A 302 12.06 -2.71 -13.26
N ILE A 303 12.04 -3.98 -13.68
CA ILE A 303 13.21 -4.83 -13.86
C ILE A 303 14.14 -4.25 -14.93
N CYS A 304 13.59 -3.83 -16.07
CA CYS A 304 14.35 -3.14 -17.11
C CYS A 304 15.05 -1.88 -16.56
N LEU A 305 14.34 -1.04 -15.80
CA LEU A 305 14.91 0.18 -15.20
C LEU A 305 16.04 -0.12 -14.21
N GLN A 306 15.84 -1.07 -13.29
CA GLN A 306 16.86 -1.40 -12.28
C GLN A 306 18.11 -2.06 -12.90
N GLU A 307 17.96 -2.87 -13.95
CA GLU A 307 19.08 -3.48 -14.67
C GLU A 307 19.88 -2.46 -15.48
N ASN A 308 19.21 -1.44 -16.00
CA ASN A 308 19.85 -0.31 -16.68
C ASN A 308 20.30 0.81 -15.73
N ASN A 309 20.28 0.57 -14.42
CA ASN A 309 20.69 1.52 -13.37
C ASN A 309 19.95 2.88 -13.43
N ILE A 310 18.68 2.87 -13.84
CA ILE A 310 17.82 4.06 -13.87
C ILE A 310 17.01 4.11 -12.57
N PRO A 311 17.17 5.13 -11.71
CA PRO A 311 16.35 5.25 -10.51
C PRO A 311 14.89 5.53 -10.83
N TYR A 312 13.97 4.96 -10.04
CA TYR A 312 12.54 5.12 -10.26
C TYR A 312 11.71 4.98 -8.98
N ASN A 313 10.48 5.45 -9.08
CA ASN A 313 9.45 5.27 -8.06
C ASN A 313 8.21 4.66 -8.70
N VAL A 314 7.42 3.98 -7.88
CA VAL A 314 6.14 3.41 -8.30
C VAL A 314 5.05 3.83 -7.32
N LEU A 315 3.97 4.42 -7.83
CA LEU A 315 2.75 4.66 -7.06
C LEU A 315 1.68 3.68 -7.53
N ILE A 316 1.16 2.88 -6.61
CA ILE A 316 -0.01 2.03 -6.80
C ILE A 316 -1.20 2.77 -6.19
N SER A 317 -2.22 3.02 -7.01
CA SER A 317 -3.40 3.82 -6.68
C SER A 317 -4.68 3.12 -7.13
N ASP A 318 -5.82 3.71 -6.79
CA ASP A 318 -7.16 3.26 -7.21
C ASP A 318 -7.36 1.76 -6.93
N CYS A 319 -7.12 1.35 -5.68
CA CYS A 319 -7.26 -0.04 -5.23
C CYS A 319 -6.42 -1.04 -6.05
N GLY A 320 -5.24 -0.62 -6.51
CA GLY A 320 -4.35 -1.47 -7.31
C GLY A 320 -4.63 -1.47 -8.81
N LYS A 321 -5.60 -0.71 -9.30
CA LYS A 321 -6.02 -0.69 -10.71
C LYS A 321 -5.20 0.27 -11.57
N ARG A 322 -4.56 1.26 -10.97
CA ARG A 322 -3.79 2.29 -11.67
C ARG A 322 -2.40 2.44 -11.06
N ILE A 323 -1.38 2.19 -11.89
CA ILE A 323 0.02 2.21 -11.45
C ILE A 323 0.79 3.28 -12.23
N PHE A 324 1.53 4.13 -11.52
CA PHE A 324 2.41 5.13 -12.09
C PHE A 324 3.86 4.69 -11.92
N LEU A 325 4.61 4.62 -13.01
CA LEU A 325 6.05 4.37 -13.04
C LEU A 325 6.78 5.67 -13.41
N LEU A 326 7.63 6.13 -12.50
CA LEU A 326 8.24 7.46 -12.54
C LEU A 326 9.76 7.33 -12.48
N PRO A 327 10.46 7.17 -13.62
CA PRO A 327 11.92 7.25 -13.64
C PRO A 327 12.37 8.68 -13.30
N GLN A 328 13.42 8.80 -12.48
CA GLN A 328 13.91 10.10 -12.00
C GLN A 328 15.44 10.16 -11.94
N CYS A 329 15.99 11.38 -11.90
CA CYS A 329 17.43 11.62 -11.87
C CYS A 329 17.87 12.64 -10.80
N TYR A 330 17.02 12.94 -9.82
CA TYR A 330 17.32 14.02 -8.86
C TYR A 330 18.58 13.77 -8.03
N ALA A 331 18.77 12.56 -7.48
CA ALA A 331 19.96 12.23 -6.69
C ALA A 331 21.26 12.30 -7.50
N GLU A 332 21.20 11.95 -8.79
CA GLU A 332 22.32 12.09 -9.72
C GLU A 332 22.64 13.56 -9.97
N LYS A 333 21.63 14.38 -10.31
CA LYS A 333 21.79 15.84 -10.46
C LYS A 333 22.35 16.49 -9.19
N GLN A 334 21.91 16.06 -8.01
CA GLN A 334 22.47 16.53 -6.74
C GLN A 334 23.96 16.20 -6.62
N ALA A 335 24.37 14.99 -6.99
CA ALA A 335 25.77 14.56 -6.94
C ALA A 335 26.65 15.29 -7.96
N LEU A 336 26.08 15.68 -9.11
CA LEU A 336 26.74 16.48 -10.16
C LEU A 336 26.75 17.98 -9.87
N GLY A 337 26.03 18.45 -8.85
CA GLY A 337 25.92 19.87 -8.51
C GLY A 337 25.04 20.66 -9.48
N GLU A 338 24.15 19.97 -10.21
CA GLU A 338 23.26 20.56 -11.23
C GLU A 338 21.96 21.09 -10.63
N VAL A 339 21.63 20.70 -9.40
CA VAL A 339 20.43 21.18 -8.69
C VAL A 339 20.66 22.58 -8.12
N ARG A 340 19.75 23.50 -8.41
CA ARG A 340 19.77 24.87 -7.91
C ARG A 340 19.82 24.92 -6.37
N ALA A 341 20.64 25.81 -5.82
CA ALA A 341 20.86 25.95 -4.38
C ALA A 341 19.56 26.20 -3.59
N GLU A 342 18.65 27.02 -4.14
CA GLU A 342 17.34 27.31 -3.54
C GLU A 342 16.51 26.03 -3.29
N LEU A 343 16.60 25.05 -4.18
CA LEU A 343 15.89 23.78 -4.05
C LEU A 343 16.59 22.84 -3.06
N LEU A 344 17.92 22.82 -3.05
CA LEU A 344 18.69 22.09 -2.04
C LEU A 344 18.40 22.58 -0.62
N ASP A 345 18.18 23.90 -0.46
CA ASP A 345 17.88 24.52 0.82
C ASP A 345 16.54 24.09 1.40
N THR A 346 15.56 23.70 0.57
CA THR A 346 14.29 23.10 1.03
C THR A 346 14.53 21.75 1.73
N GLN A 347 15.65 21.11 1.41
CA GLN A 347 16.01 19.76 1.83
C GLN A 347 14.97 18.70 1.48
N VAL A 348 14.02 18.98 0.59
CA VAL A 348 13.02 17.99 0.19
C VAL A 348 13.72 16.87 -0.57
N ASN A 349 13.40 15.63 -0.19
CA ASN A 349 13.87 14.43 -0.88
C ASN A 349 12.68 13.91 -1.68
N PRO A 350 12.63 14.10 -3.01
CA PRO A 350 11.47 13.78 -3.83
C PRO A 350 11.35 12.27 -4.03
N ALA A 351 10.81 11.58 -3.03
CA ALA A 351 10.45 10.18 -3.10
C ALA A 351 9.05 10.05 -3.71
N VAL A 352 8.51 8.83 -3.75
CA VAL A 352 7.22 8.50 -4.36
C VAL A 352 6.08 9.42 -3.91
N TRP A 353 6.04 9.85 -2.65
CA TRP A 353 4.97 10.70 -2.14
C TRP A 353 5.04 12.12 -2.69
N GLU A 354 6.23 12.72 -2.67
CA GLU A 354 6.45 14.09 -3.16
C GLU A 354 6.26 14.16 -4.68
N ILE A 355 6.84 13.23 -5.45
CA ILE A 355 6.67 13.23 -6.91
C ILE A 355 5.22 12.99 -7.32
N SER A 356 4.43 12.29 -6.49
CA SER A 356 3.00 12.08 -6.73
C SER A 356 2.14 13.27 -6.31
N GLY A 357 2.77 14.28 -5.68
CA GLY A 357 2.18 15.56 -5.36
C GLY A 357 1.78 15.76 -3.90
N HIS A 358 2.17 14.84 -3.01
CA HIS A 358 2.15 15.05 -1.56
C HIS A 358 3.50 15.57 -1.08
N MET A 359 3.63 16.89 -1.04
CA MET A 359 4.83 17.63 -0.67
C MET A 359 5.04 17.62 0.85
N VAL A 360 5.91 16.72 1.32
CA VAL A 360 6.30 16.64 2.75
C VAL A 360 7.43 17.65 3.03
N LEU A 361 7.04 18.80 3.56
CA LEU A 361 7.91 19.95 3.82
C LEU A 361 8.51 19.89 5.22
N LYS A 362 9.77 20.33 5.33
CA LYS A 362 10.57 20.18 6.57
C LYS A 362 10.64 21.45 7.41
N ARG A 363 10.39 22.61 6.80
CA ARG A 363 10.50 23.93 7.43
C ARG A 363 9.16 24.64 7.35
N LYS A 364 8.78 25.30 8.44
CA LYS A 364 7.56 26.11 8.48
C LYS A 364 7.49 27.17 7.37
N LYS A 365 8.63 27.82 7.08
CA LYS A 365 8.75 28.78 5.96
C LYS A 365 8.30 28.18 4.63
N ASP A 366 8.83 27.01 4.27
CA ASP A 366 8.49 26.35 3.00
C ASP A 366 7.01 25.98 2.92
N TYR A 367 6.42 25.61 4.06
CA TYR A 367 5.00 25.30 4.16
C TYR A 367 4.11 26.54 4.01
N GLU A 368 4.46 27.64 4.70
CA GLU A 368 3.73 28.91 4.60
C GLU A 368 3.77 29.47 3.17
N GLU A 369 4.95 29.42 2.54
CA GLU A 369 5.22 29.89 1.17
C GLU A 369 4.93 28.83 0.08
N ALA A 370 4.33 27.69 0.44
CA ALA A 370 4.06 26.61 -0.51
C ALA A 370 3.10 27.08 -1.62
N SER A 371 3.53 26.94 -2.87
CA SER A 371 2.77 27.33 -4.07
C SER A 371 2.87 26.25 -5.15
N ASP A 372 1.95 26.30 -6.12
CA ASP A 372 1.92 25.37 -7.26
C ASP A 372 3.23 25.49 -8.06
N GLU A 373 3.72 26.72 -8.26
CA GLU A 373 4.97 26.99 -8.97
C GLU A 373 6.19 26.44 -8.24
N ASN A 374 6.23 26.52 -6.91
CA ASN A 374 7.34 25.99 -6.11
C ASN A 374 7.38 24.46 -6.17
N ALA A 375 6.22 23.80 -6.05
CA ALA A 375 6.10 22.35 -6.23
C ALA A 375 6.53 21.94 -7.64
N TRP A 376 6.02 22.65 -8.67
CA TRP A 376 6.36 22.38 -10.06
C TRP A 376 7.86 22.52 -10.33
N LYS A 377 8.48 23.61 -9.87
CA LYS A 377 9.92 23.86 -10.01
C LYS A 377 10.75 22.75 -9.40
N LEU A 378 10.40 22.27 -8.21
CA LEU A 378 11.13 21.17 -7.57
C LEU A 378 10.97 19.89 -8.38
N LEU A 379 9.74 19.51 -8.72
CA LEU A 379 9.45 18.25 -9.41
C LEU A 379 10.00 18.22 -10.85
N ALA A 380 10.08 19.36 -11.53
CA ALA A 380 10.71 19.45 -12.84
C ALA A 380 12.22 19.10 -12.80
N GLU A 381 12.93 19.41 -11.70
CA GLU A 381 14.32 18.97 -11.53
C GLU A 381 14.43 17.45 -11.37
N VAL A 382 13.39 16.80 -10.87
CA VAL A 382 13.35 15.35 -10.63
C VAL A 382 13.20 14.58 -11.93
N SER A 383 12.45 15.14 -12.86
CA SER A 383 12.14 14.53 -14.15
C SER A 383 13.39 14.33 -15.01
N LEU A 384 13.36 13.24 -15.79
CA LEU A 384 14.22 13.07 -16.95
C LEU A 384 13.95 14.17 -17.99
N SER A 385 14.95 14.48 -18.82
CA SER A 385 14.74 15.25 -20.05
C SER A 385 13.80 14.50 -20.99
N GLU A 386 13.25 15.19 -21.97
CA GLU A 386 12.34 14.55 -22.93
C GLU A 386 13.05 13.47 -23.75
N GLU A 387 14.26 13.76 -24.22
CA GLU A 387 15.09 12.84 -25.01
C GLU A 387 15.43 11.60 -24.18
N ARG A 388 15.88 11.80 -22.93
CA ARG A 388 16.21 10.67 -22.05
C ARG A 388 14.98 9.86 -21.69
N PHE A 389 13.82 10.49 -21.51
CA PHE A 389 12.57 9.77 -21.26
C PHE A 389 12.13 8.93 -22.47
N GLN A 390 12.32 9.41 -23.68
CA GLN A 390 12.05 8.65 -24.91
C GLN A 390 12.98 7.42 -25.03
N GLU A 391 14.28 7.58 -24.75
CA GLU A 391 15.23 6.47 -24.70
C GLU A 391 14.82 5.41 -23.66
N VAL A 392 14.45 5.85 -22.46
CA VAL A 392 14.01 4.95 -21.38
C VAL A 392 12.73 4.22 -21.75
N ASN A 393 11.78 4.90 -22.38
CA ASN A 393 10.55 4.25 -22.87
C ASN A 393 10.87 3.18 -23.91
N ALA A 394 11.80 3.43 -24.84
CA ALA A 394 12.21 2.43 -25.83
C ALA A 394 12.77 1.16 -25.15
N LEU A 395 13.62 1.32 -24.14
CA LEU A 395 14.16 0.19 -23.35
C LEU A 395 13.05 -0.59 -22.63
N ILE A 396 12.08 0.11 -22.02
CA ILE A 396 10.95 -0.51 -21.34
C ILE A 396 10.10 -1.32 -22.33
N PHE A 397 9.75 -0.74 -23.49
CA PHE A 397 8.90 -1.42 -24.46
C PHE A 397 9.59 -2.60 -25.13
N GLU A 398 10.90 -2.54 -25.35
CA GLU A 398 11.69 -3.69 -25.83
C GLU A 398 11.69 -4.85 -24.82
N ALA A 399 11.86 -4.55 -23.52
CA ALA A 399 11.80 -5.54 -22.46
C ALA A 399 10.41 -6.20 -22.34
N ILE A 400 9.34 -5.40 -22.30
CA ILE A 400 7.96 -5.92 -22.22
C ILE A 400 7.63 -6.80 -23.44
N ALA A 401 8.06 -6.42 -24.65
CA ALA A 401 7.78 -7.18 -25.86
C ALA A 401 8.56 -8.51 -25.95
N SER A 402 9.73 -8.59 -25.32
CA SER A 402 10.56 -9.79 -25.32
C SER A 402 9.97 -10.91 -24.45
N ASP A 403 9.33 -10.55 -23.33
CA ASP A 403 8.69 -11.50 -22.43
C ASP A 403 7.36 -12.05 -22.94
N ASP A 404 6.60 -11.27 -23.72
CA ASP A 404 5.37 -11.75 -24.39
C ASP A 404 5.67 -12.90 -25.40
N ASN A 405 6.87 -12.93 -25.99
CA ASN A 405 7.33 -14.01 -26.89
C ASN A 405 7.95 -15.21 -26.15
N GLY A 406 8.33 -15.05 -24.87
CA GLY A 406 9.00 -16.08 -24.07
C GLY A 406 8.05 -17.19 -23.57
N ASN A 407 6.75 -16.94 -23.54
CA ASN A 407 5.74 -17.89 -23.07
C ASN A 407 5.16 -18.81 -24.17
N ALA A 408 5.63 -18.69 -25.41
CA ALA A 408 5.17 -19.53 -26.53
C ALA A 408 6.05 -20.77 -26.81
N ASN A 409 7.24 -20.89 -26.19
CA ASN A 409 8.25 -21.89 -26.58
C ASN A 409 8.71 -22.82 -25.44
N LEU A 410 7.78 -23.44 -24.73
CA LEU A 410 8.10 -24.58 -23.84
C LEU A 410 7.11 -25.74 -24.02
N LEU A 411 6.92 -26.20 -25.26
CA LEU A 411 6.50 -27.57 -25.58
C LEU A 411 6.93 -27.88 -27.03
N GLU A 412 8.23 -28.13 -27.25
CA GLU A 412 8.67 -28.86 -28.44
C GLU A 412 9.02 -30.29 -28.03
N ASP A 413 8.15 -31.23 -28.38
CA ASP A 413 8.51 -32.64 -28.53
C ASP A 413 8.51 -32.93 -30.04
N PRO A 414 9.57 -33.55 -30.61
CA PRO A 414 9.73 -33.61 -32.05
C PRO A 414 9.05 -34.84 -32.65
N GLU A 415 8.69 -34.70 -33.94
CA GLU A 415 8.28 -35.74 -34.89
C GLU A 415 6.80 -36.19 -34.84
N VAL A 416 6.03 -35.89 -35.89
CA VAL A 416 5.82 -36.75 -37.07
C VAL A 416 5.08 -35.95 -38.17
N LYS A 417 5.48 -36.23 -39.43
CA LYS A 417 5.11 -35.59 -40.70
C LYS A 417 3.65 -35.85 -41.17
N PRO A 418 3.17 -35.10 -42.19
CA PRO A 418 1.75 -34.79 -42.40
C PRO A 418 1.08 -35.66 -43.49
N HIS A 419 -0.25 -35.78 -43.42
CA HIS A 419 -1.08 -36.13 -44.58
C HIS A 419 -2.42 -35.38 -44.60
N SER A 420 -2.48 -34.43 -45.52
CA SER A 420 -3.53 -34.15 -46.53
C SER A 420 -5.02 -34.41 -46.25
N ARG A 421 -5.77 -33.31 -46.40
CA ARG A 421 -6.92 -33.05 -47.30
C ARG A 421 -8.35 -33.49 -46.93
N GLU A 422 -9.23 -32.55 -47.29
CA GLU A 422 -10.65 -32.65 -47.68
C GLU A 422 -11.68 -32.84 -46.55
N GLU A 423 -12.92 -32.38 -46.67
CA GLU A 423 -13.57 -31.18 -47.23
C GLU A 423 -15.04 -31.28 -46.72
N VAL A 424 -15.78 -30.17 -46.77
CA VAL A 424 -17.27 -30.10 -46.91
C VAL A 424 -18.19 -30.31 -45.69
N ASP A 425 -18.93 -29.22 -45.39
CA ASP A 425 -20.39 -29.04 -45.13
C ASP A 425 -21.17 -30.05 -44.24
N THR A 426 -22.23 -29.76 -43.48
CA THR A 426 -23.35 -28.82 -43.68
C THR A 426 -24.26 -28.84 -42.43
N ILE A 427 -24.76 -27.67 -42.02
CA ILE A 427 -26.15 -27.28 -41.61
C ILE A 427 -27.09 -28.31 -40.90
N ASN A 428 -27.67 -27.88 -39.76
CA ASN A 428 -29.14 -27.86 -39.47
C ASN A 428 -29.42 -27.18 -38.10
N THR A 429 -29.95 -25.95 -38.03
CA THR A 429 -31.37 -25.50 -38.06
C THR A 429 -32.25 -25.85 -36.85
N SER A 430 -32.52 -24.81 -36.01
CA SER A 430 -33.80 -24.44 -35.34
C SER A 430 -34.40 -25.43 -34.30
N SER A 431 -35.18 -25.05 -33.28
CA SER A 431 -36.08 -23.91 -33.10
C SER A 431 -36.62 -23.81 -31.65
N HIS A 432 -37.14 -22.63 -31.34
CA HIS A 432 -38.26 -22.26 -30.46
C HIS A 432 -38.20 -22.26 -28.92
N ALA A 433 -38.65 -21.10 -28.43
CA ALA A 433 -38.91 -20.67 -27.06
C ALA A 433 -40.33 -21.00 -26.59
N ALA A 434 -40.53 -21.06 -25.27
CA ALA A 434 -41.82 -20.90 -24.61
C ALA A 434 -41.66 -20.19 -23.26
N MET A 435 -42.49 -19.16 -23.02
CA MET A 435 -42.69 -18.49 -21.72
C MET A 435 -43.81 -19.17 -20.93
N VAL A 436 -43.71 -19.21 -19.59
CA VAL A 436 -44.87 -19.36 -18.68
C VAL A 436 -44.66 -18.51 -17.42
N THR A 437 -45.76 -17.92 -16.96
CA THR A 437 -45.97 -16.93 -15.90
C THR A 437 -46.26 -17.51 -14.51
N GLY A 438 -45.80 -16.80 -13.46
CA GLY A 438 -46.60 -16.44 -12.27
C GLY A 438 -46.56 -17.35 -11.02
N THR A 439 -46.07 -16.84 -9.88
CA THR A 439 -46.84 -16.45 -8.66
C THR A 439 -45.91 -16.13 -7.47
N GLN A 440 -46.16 -15.01 -6.79
CA GLN A 440 -45.49 -14.59 -5.54
C GLN A 440 -46.22 -15.19 -4.33
N GLN A 441 -45.49 -15.81 -3.41
CA GLN A 441 -45.94 -16.02 -2.03
C GLN A 441 -44.82 -15.68 -1.03
N CYS A 442 -45.20 -14.89 -0.03
CA CYS A 442 -44.40 -14.45 1.11
C CYS A 442 -44.35 -15.58 2.16
N LEU A 443 -43.16 -15.91 2.65
CA LEU A 443 -42.95 -16.86 3.75
C LEU A 443 -42.09 -16.20 4.83
N VAL A 444 -42.72 -15.95 5.98
CA VAL A 444 -42.08 -15.59 7.24
C VAL A 444 -41.64 -16.90 7.89
N LEU A 445 -40.33 -17.10 8.08
CA LEU A 445 -39.80 -18.21 8.86
C LEU A 445 -39.20 -17.70 10.16
N GLN A 446 -39.94 -17.98 11.24
CA GLN A 446 -39.50 -17.90 12.62
C GLN A 446 -38.80 -19.23 12.94
N LEU A 447 -37.49 -19.21 13.20
CA LEU A 447 -36.77 -20.37 13.70
C LEU A 447 -36.28 -20.07 15.12
N SER A 448 -36.99 -20.67 16.07
CA SER A 448 -36.55 -20.93 17.43
C SER A 448 -35.58 -22.12 17.41
N GLU A 449 -34.35 -21.95 17.89
CA GLU A 449 -33.50 -23.07 18.25
C GLU A 449 -33.18 -23.07 19.74
N GLU A 450 -33.43 -24.24 20.32
CA GLU A 450 -33.20 -24.60 21.70
C GLU A 450 -31.70 -24.60 22.05
N MET A 451 -31.40 -24.07 23.22
CA MET A 451 -30.06 -24.03 23.80
C MET A 451 -29.55 -25.44 24.16
N LYS A 452 -28.41 -25.85 23.59
CA LYS A 452 -27.53 -26.87 24.19
C LYS A 452 -26.28 -26.22 24.78
N LYS A 453 -25.97 -26.63 26.01
CA LYS A 453 -24.95 -26.06 26.91
C LYS A 453 -23.53 -26.32 26.40
N GLY A 454 -22.83 -25.23 26.11
CA GLY A 454 -21.38 -25.09 26.06
C GLY A 454 -21.11 -23.60 25.86
N LEU A 455 -20.58 -22.91 26.87
CA LEU A 455 -20.36 -21.45 26.82
C LEU A 455 -19.29 -21.11 25.77
N HIS A 456 -19.72 -20.93 24.53
CA HIS A 456 -19.00 -20.11 23.57
C HIS A 456 -19.43 -18.66 23.83
N PRO A 457 -18.52 -17.69 23.99
CA PRO A 457 -18.94 -16.30 24.03
C PRO A 457 -19.63 -15.98 22.70
N GLN A 458 -20.94 -15.71 22.74
CA GLN A 458 -21.64 -15.14 21.59
C GLN A 458 -20.92 -13.83 21.27
N MET A 459 -20.43 -13.68 20.05
CA MET A 459 -19.79 -12.44 19.60
C MET A 459 -20.86 -11.54 19.01
N GLN A 460 -20.71 -10.23 19.16
CA GLN A 460 -21.55 -9.22 18.54
C GLN A 460 -20.67 -8.15 17.89
N TRP A 461 -21.15 -7.60 16.79
CA TRP A 461 -20.59 -6.38 16.21
C TRP A 461 -21.11 -5.19 16.98
N ILE A 462 -20.20 -4.33 17.45
CA ILE A 462 -20.57 -3.02 17.95
C ILE A 462 -19.93 -1.94 17.08
N SER A 463 -20.64 -0.83 16.94
CA SER A 463 -20.10 0.40 16.34
C SER A 463 -19.82 1.38 17.48
N TYR A 464 -18.61 1.93 17.56
CA TYR A 464 -18.29 3.00 18.51
C TYR A 464 -17.55 4.14 17.83
N VAL A 465 -17.68 5.33 18.40
CA VAL A 465 -17.02 6.54 17.89
C VAL A 465 -15.74 6.76 18.68
N THR A 466 -14.61 6.84 17.99
CA THR A 466 -13.30 7.09 18.58
C THR A 466 -13.20 8.50 19.17
N GLN A 467 -12.13 8.77 19.93
CA GLN A 467 -11.85 10.12 20.43
C GLN A 467 -11.59 11.14 19.30
N SER A 468 -11.18 10.66 18.11
CA SER A 468 -11.03 11.46 16.89
C SER A 468 -12.35 11.68 16.13
N GLY A 469 -13.47 11.11 16.58
CA GLY A 469 -14.79 11.29 15.96
C GLY A 469 -15.08 10.32 14.82
N ARG A 470 -14.27 9.28 14.63
CA ARG A 470 -14.44 8.26 13.58
C ARG A 470 -15.31 7.11 14.07
N LEU A 471 -16.25 6.66 13.25
CA LEU A 471 -17.04 5.46 13.53
C LEU A 471 -16.19 4.22 13.23
N MET A 472 -16.05 3.32 14.19
CA MET A 472 -15.35 2.04 14.06
C MET A 472 -16.28 0.88 14.40
N HIS A 473 -16.11 -0.24 13.70
CA HIS A 473 -16.83 -1.48 13.98
C HIS A 473 -15.87 -2.50 14.60
N VAL A 474 -16.20 -3.01 15.78
CA VAL A 474 -15.38 -4.01 16.49
C VAL A 474 -16.25 -5.18 16.93
N MET A 475 -15.71 -6.38 16.70
CA MET A 475 -16.31 -7.62 17.16
C MET A 475 -15.91 -7.87 18.62
N MET A 476 -16.89 -8.03 19.50
CA MET A 476 -16.64 -8.28 20.92
C MET A 476 -17.66 -9.24 21.52
N THR A 477 -17.40 -9.71 22.73
CA THR A 477 -18.32 -10.57 23.48
C THR A 477 -19.67 -9.88 23.66
N LYS A 478 -20.77 -10.59 23.43
CA LYS A 478 -22.15 -10.09 23.48
C LYS A 478 -22.45 -9.54 24.88
N ILE A 479 -22.63 -8.23 24.95
CA ILE A 479 -23.02 -7.49 26.14
C ILE A 479 -24.55 -7.56 26.21
N HIS A 480 -25.11 -8.14 27.27
CA HIS A 480 -26.55 -8.34 27.40
C HIS A 480 -27.36 -7.04 27.33
N HIS A 481 -28.58 -7.14 26.78
CA HIS A 481 -29.53 -6.05 26.53
C HIS A 481 -29.80 -5.18 27.77
N VAL A 482 -29.20 -3.99 27.79
CA VAL A 482 -29.75 -2.82 28.50
C VAL A 482 -29.54 -1.65 27.54
N GLY A 483 -30.62 -1.02 27.10
CA GLY A 483 -30.64 0.04 26.09
C GLY A 483 -29.92 1.32 26.52
N LYS A 484 -28.59 1.28 26.57
CA LYS A 484 -27.72 2.42 26.86
C LYS A 484 -26.46 2.36 25.98
N VAL A 485 -25.97 3.54 25.61
CA VAL A 485 -24.71 3.76 24.85
C VAL A 485 -23.53 3.70 25.83
N TYR A 486 -22.47 2.98 25.48
CA TYR A 486 -21.30 2.77 26.35
C TYR A 486 -20.04 3.48 25.81
N HIS A 487 -19.26 4.07 26.71
CA HIS A 487 -17.90 4.55 26.44
C HIS A 487 -16.89 3.53 27.00
N LEU A 488 -15.93 3.11 26.17
CA LEU A 488 -14.78 2.33 26.62
C LEU A 488 -13.61 3.28 26.95
N LYS A 489 -13.32 3.47 28.23
CA LYS A 489 -12.04 4.03 28.72
C LYS A 489 -11.45 3.10 29.78
N ALA A 490 -10.13 3.10 29.86
CA ALA A 490 -9.30 2.12 30.57
C ALA A 490 -9.48 2.01 32.10
N LYS A 491 -10.36 2.79 32.76
CA LYS A 491 -10.67 2.63 34.20
C LYS A 491 -12.15 2.96 34.49
N ARG A 492 -12.83 2.04 35.16
CA ARG A 492 -14.26 2.04 35.57
C ARG A 492 -14.70 3.28 36.36
N GLN A 493 -15.05 4.39 35.72
CA GLN A 493 -15.87 5.46 36.34
C GLN A 493 -16.86 6.05 35.32
N MET A 494 -18.13 6.16 35.73
CA MET A 494 -19.28 6.55 34.90
C MET A 494 -19.63 8.03 35.08
N THR A 495 -19.63 8.85 34.02
CA THR A 495 -20.28 10.18 34.02
C THR A 495 -20.60 10.64 32.58
N GLU A 496 -21.78 11.20 32.35
CA GLU A 496 -22.21 11.76 31.04
C GLU A 496 -21.59 13.14 30.77
N ASN A 497 -21.11 13.39 29.55
CA ASN A 497 -20.66 14.72 29.11
C ASN A 497 -21.64 15.32 28.08
N LEU A 498 -22.58 16.12 28.59
CA LEU A 498 -23.63 16.78 27.82
C LEU A 498 -23.11 17.68 26.67
N GLY A 499 -21.89 18.22 26.79
CA GLY A 499 -21.30 19.09 25.77
C GLY A 499 -20.90 18.37 24.49
N GLN A 500 -20.56 17.08 24.57
CA GLN A 500 -20.20 16.28 23.39
C GLN A 500 -21.42 15.73 22.66
N VAL A 501 -22.49 15.40 23.39
CA VAL A 501 -23.81 15.06 22.82
C VAL A 501 -24.37 16.26 22.03
N ALA A 502 -24.21 17.48 22.55
CA ALA A 502 -24.62 18.69 21.85
C ALA A 502 -23.85 18.90 20.52
N LYS A 503 -22.53 18.65 20.50
CA LYS A 503 -21.71 18.72 19.28
C LYS A 503 -22.09 17.65 18.25
N PHE A 504 -22.43 16.44 18.69
CA PHE A 504 -22.93 15.37 17.82
C PHE A 504 -24.25 15.78 17.13
N ARG A 505 -25.24 16.24 17.90
CA ARG A 505 -26.54 16.68 17.33
C ARG A 505 -26.39 17.85 16.36
N GLN A 506 -25.53 18.81 16.69
CA GLN A 506 -25.29 19.97 15.84
C GLN A 506 -24.64 19.61 14.49
N ARG A 507 -23.85 18.53 14.44
CA ARG A 507 -23.06 18.13 13.27
C ARG A 507 -23.77 17.07 12.40
N TYR A 508 -24.70 16.28 12.97
CA TYR A 508 -25.29 15.12 12.28
C TYR A 508 -26.83 15.04 12.31
N GLU A 509 -27.54 15.80 13.16
CA GLU A 509 -29.03 15.82 13.15
C GLU A 509 -29.64 17.00 12.36
N LYS A 510 -28.82 17.90 11.81
CA LYS A 510 -29.31 19.08 11.06
C LYS A 510 -29.78 18.81 9.62
N THR A 511 -29.76 17.56 9.15
CA THR A 511 -30.24 17.19 7.80
C THR A 511 -31.67 16.64 7.77
N ALA A 512 -32.39 16.64 8.91
CA ALA A 512 -33.81 16.25 8.96
C ALA A 512 -34.68 17.43 9.42
N ALA A 513 -34.90 18.40 8.55
CA ALA A 513 -36.05 19.30 8.68
C ALA A 513 -37.20 18.73 7.82
N PRO A 514 -38.43 18.61 8.35
CA PRO A 514 -39.55 18.06 7.60
C PRO A 514 -39.98 19.06 6.52
N LYS A 515 -40.23 18.55 5.31
CA LYS A 515 -40.98 19.29 4.28
C LYS A 515 -42.41 19.47 4.79
N GLU A 516 -42.82 20.72 4.99
CA GLU A 516 -44.25 21.06 5.04
C GLU A 516 -44.81 20.87 3.62
N GLU A 517 -45.83 20.03 3.48
CA GLU A 517 -46.67 19.98 2.28
C GLU A 517 -47.86 20.95 2.45
N PRO A 518 -48.30 21.62 1.38
CA PRO A 518 -49.44 22.55 1.41
C PRO A 518 -50.80 21.88 1.59
#